data_AF-A0A520UL58-F1
#
_entry.id   AF-A0A520UL58-F1
#
_cell.length_a   1.000
_cell.length_b   1.000
_cell.length_c   1.000
_cell.angle_alpha   90.00
_cell.angle_beta   90.00
_cell.angle_gamma   90.00
#
_symmetry.space_group_name_H-M   'P 1'
#
loop_
_entity.id
_entity.type
_entity.pdbx_description
1 polymer ?
#
loop_
_entity_poly.entity_id
_entity_poly.type
_entity_poly.pdbx_seq_one_letter_code
_entity_poly.pdbx_strand_id
1 'polypeptide(L)'
;MNELELIDIHIENWIKIVFIISTIHVFIARIKLGYRFQYFLAFWNIHRYFYFVSGKRISSPININFVSLRVITTSFLIHYFFDPETFFDDNELVNFLYWNLTIVTLIFLKFFTEKLLSHIFNYNKRFSEINEYRIGIKNLFSIHLFFFLFLIFFSNVSIEILRQILIFFFFIYQLLFYRFIFKKNMIGTIKGLVYFILYLCTFEIIPIVGILSLLK
;
A
#
# COMPACT_ATOMS: atom_id res chain seq x y z
N MET A 1 33.89 -32.69 13.34
CA MET A 1 33.08 -31.67 14.02
C MET A 1 32.65 -30.72 12.91
N ASN A 2 31.41 -30.81 12.42
CA ASN A 2 30.94 -29.87 11.41
C ASN A 2 30.86 -28.52 12.13
N GLU A 3 31.74 -27.59 11.76
CA GLU A 3 31.60 -26.20 12.15
C GLU A 3 30.21 -25.77 11.67
N LEU A 4 29.34 -25.44 12.64
CA LEU A 4 28.12 -24.71 12.34
C LEU A 4 28.59 -23.39 11.74
N GLU A 5 28.63 -23.33 10.41
CA GLU A 5 28.68 -22.07 9.69
C GLU A 5 27.44 -21.29 10.13
N LEU A 6 27.62 -20.43 11.14
CA LEU A 6 26.67 -19.41 11.47
C LEU A 6 26.59 -18.50 10.25
N ILE A 7 25.62 -18.77 9.39
CA ILE A 7 25.17 -17.81 8.39
C ILE A 7 24.56 -16.67 9.19
N ASP A 8 25.41 -15.71 9.56
CA ASP A 8 24.97 -14.49 10.23
C ASP A 8 24.24 -13.66 9.18
N ILE A 9 22.92 -13.84 9.11
CA ILE A 9 22.06 -12.99 8.30
C ILE A 9 22.01 -11.65 9.04
N HIS A 10 22.96 -10.77 8.74
CA HIS A 10 23.08 -9.44 9.33
C HIS A 10 21.90 -8.57 8.86
N ILE A 11 20.74 -8.76 9.49
CA ILE A 11 19.57 -7.89 9.34
C ILE A 11 19.64 -6.87 10.46
N GLU A 12 19.72 -5.60 10.08
CA GLU A 12 19.78 -4.51 11.04
C GLU A 12 18.59 -4.48 12.00
N ASN A 13 18.86 -3.98 13.20
CA ASN A 13 17.89 -3.92 14.28
C ASN A 13 16.67 -3.07 13.90
N TRP A 14 16.87 -2.01 13.12
CA TRP A 14 15.78 -1.13 12.70
C TRP A 14 14.82 -1.82 11.73
N ILE A 15 15.31 -2.65 10.80
CA ILE A 15 14.48 -3.43 9.88
C ILE A 15 13.62 -4.43 10.66
N LYS A 16 14.21 -5.11 11.65
CA LYS A 16 13.47 -6.02 12.55
C LYS A 16 12.35 -5.28 13.29
N ILE A 17 12.64 -4.08 13.81
CA ILE A 17 11.64 -3.23 14.48
C ILE A 17 10.48 -2.88 13.54
N VAL A 18 10.76 -2.53 12.28
CA VAL A 18 9.74 -2.22 11.27
C VAL A 18 8.80 -3.41 11.03
N PHE A 19 9.36 -4.63 10.91
CA PHE A 19 8.55 -5.84 10.74
C PHE A 19 7.74 -6.20 12.00
N ILE A 20 8.28 -5.99 13.20
CA ILE A 20 7.54 -6.17 14.46
C ILE A 20 6.35 -5.22 14.52
N ILE A 21 6.57 -3.92 14.25
CA ILE A 21 5.50 -2.91 14.24
C ILE A 21 4.43 -3.27 13.19
N SER A 22 4.84 -3.69 12.00
CA SER A 22 3.92 -4.11 10.94
C SER A 22 3.09 -5.33 11.35
N THR A 23 3.71 -6.30 12.03
CA THR A 23 3.03 -7.49 12.57
C THR A 23 1.98 -7.10 13.61
N ILE A 24 2.30 -6.16 14.50
CA ILE A 24 1.35 -5.62 15.49
C ILE A 24 0.13 -5.00 14.79
N HIS A 25 0.33 -4.22 13.73
CA HIS A 25 -0.77 -3.65 12.96
C HIS A 25 -1.66 -4.72 12.33
N VAL A 26 -1.08 -5.77 11.73
CA VAL A 26 -1.84 -6.90 11.17
C VAL A 26 -2.61 -7.64 12.26
N PHE A 27 -2.02 -7.83 13.43
CA PHE A 27 -2.66 -8.49 14.56
C PHE A 27 -3.84 -7.68 15.12
N ILE A 28 -3.67 -6.37 15.29
CA ILE A 28 -4.75 -5.45 15.68
C ILE A 28 -5.90 -5.53 14.67
N ALA A 29 -5.59 -5.57 13.37
CA ALA A 29 -6.60 -5.70 12.31
C ALA A 29 -7.36 -7.03 12.43
N ARG A 30 -6.66 -8.15 12.69
CA ARG A 30 -7.28 -9.46 12.89
C ARG A 30 -8.23 -9.47 14.08
N ILE A 31 -7.82 -8.93 15.22
CA ILE A 31 -8.67 -8.85 16.43
C ILE A 31 -9.92 -8.02 16.15
N LYS A 32 -9.76 -6.82 15.57
CA LYS A 32 -10.88 -5.90 15.35
C LYS A 32 -11.87 -6.34 14.27
N LEU A 33 -11.39 -7.01 13.22
CA LEU A 33 -12.23 -7.48 12.11
C LEU A 33 -12.83 -8.88 12.35
N GLY A 34 -12.22 -9.69 13.22
CA GLY A 34 -12.66 -11.06 13.50
C GLY A 34 -12.75 -11.90 12.22
N TYR A 35 -13.87 -12.58 12.01
CA TYR A 35 -14.13 -13.40 10.82
C TYR A 35 -14.04 -12.63 9.50
N ARG A 36 -14.33 -11.32 9.50
CA ARG A 36 -14.25 -10.47 8.29
C ARG A 36 -12.82 -10.37 7.75
N PHE A 37 -11.81 -10.56 8.60
CA PHE A 37 -10.41 -10.55 8.18
C PHE A 37 -10.09 -11.68 7.19
N GLN A 38 -10.75 -12.85 7.31
CA GLN A 38 -10.54 -13.96 6.38
C GLN A 38 -11.04 -13.59 4.97
N TYR A 39 -12.20 -12.93 4.87
CA TYR A 39 -12.70 -12.42 3.60
C TYR A 39 -11.89 -11.27 3.05
N PHE A 40 -11.28 -10.47 3.93
CA PHE A 40 -10.36 -9.43 3.52
C PHE A 40 -9.17 -10.04 2.79
N LEU A 41 -8.50 -11.01 3.40
CA LEU A 41 -7.35 -11.71 2.82
C LEU A 41 -7.67 -12.45 1.52
N ALA A 42 -8.89 -12.96 1.36
CA ALA A 42 -9.31 -13.64 0.15
C ALA A 42 -9.46 -12.64 -1.03
N PHE A 43 -8.38 -12.46 -1.80
CA PHE A 43 -8.29 -11.55 -2.95
C PHE A 43 -9.49 -11.65 -3.91
N TRP A 44 -9.98 -12.87 -4.17
CA TRP A 44 -11.09 -13.15 -5.08
C TRP A 44 -12.48 -12.78 -4.53
N ASN A 45 -12.58 -12.42 -3.24
CA ASN A 45 -13.84 -12.18 -2.54
C ASN A 45 -13.91 -10.80 -1.85
N ILE A 46 -13.08 -9.85 -2.29
CA ILE A 46 -13.10 -8.44 -1.85
C ILE A 46 -14.51 -7.84 -1.89
N HIS A 47 -15.33 -8.22 -2.87
CA HIS A 47 -16.72 -7.77 -2.93
C HIS A 47 -17.53 -8.20 -1.70
N ARG A 48 -17.32 -9.41 -1.17
CA ARG A 48 -17.94 -9.87 0.10
C ARG A 48 -17.36 -9.16 1.32
N TYR A 49 -16.08 -8.78 1.29
CA TYR A 49 -15.51 -7.91 2.33
C TYR A 49 -16.26 -6.57 2.42
N PHE A 50 -16.69 -6.01 1.27
CA PHE A 50 -17.52 -4.81 1.25
C PHE A 50 -19.03 -5.07 1.46
N TYR A 51 -19.55 -6.28 1.16
CA TYR A 51 -21.00 -6.55 1.09
C TYR A 51 -21.59 -7.57 2.09
N PHE A 52 -20.83 -8.32 2.92
CA PHE A 52 -21.44 -9.39 3.75
C PHE A 52 -21.89 -9.01 5.19
N VAL A 53 -23.15 -9.38 5.44
CA VAL A 53 -24.04 -9.50 6.62
C VAL A 53 -24.64 -8.25 7.30
N SER A 54 -23.98 -7.09 7.41
CA SER A 54 -24.55 -6.05 8.30
C SER A 54 -24.71 -4.64 7.74
N GLY A 55 -24.38 -4.37 6.48
CA GLY A 55 -24.39 -3.02 5.92
C GLY A 55 -23.48 -2.01 6.66
N LYS A 56 -22.66 -2.46 7.62
CA LYS A 56 -21.79 -1.61 8.43
C LYS A 56 -20.44 -1.49 7.76
N ARG A 57 -20.15 -0.26 7.32
CA ARG A 57 -18.84 0.18 6.80
C ARG A 57 -17.74 -0.08 7.84
N ILE A 58 -16.50 -0.26 7.38
CA ILE A 58 -15.33 -0.43 8.24
C ILE A 58 -15.26 0.76 9.20
N SER A 59 -15.07 0.48 10.49
CA SER A 59 -14.97 1.55 11.47
C SER A 59 -13.70 2.39 11.23
N SER A 60 -13.83 3.71 11.43
CA SER A 60 -12.73 4.66 11.26
C SER A 60 -11.41 4.22 11.93
N PRO A 61 -11.40 3.65 13.15
CA PRO A 61 -10.17 3.20 13.81
C PRO A 61 -9.43 2.05 13.10
N ILE A 62 -10.15 1.15 12.41
CA ILE A 62 -9.52 0.06 11.66
C ILE A 62 -8.87 0.59 10.39
N ASN A 63 -9.50 1.56 9.74
CA ASN A 63 -8.93 2.22 8.57
C ASN A 63 -7.64 2.98 8.91
N ILE A 64 -7.59 3.66 10.06
CA ILE A 64 -6.37 4.33 10.53
C ILE A 64 -5.22 3.32 10.72
N ASN A 65 -5.50 2.17 11.35
CA ASN A 65 -4.52 1.11 11.53
C ASN A 65 -3.96 0.60 10.18
N PHE A 66 -4.82 0.41 9.17
CA PHE A 66 -4.36 0.01 7.85
C PHE A 66 -3.63 1.12 7.08
N VAL A 67 -4.02 2.39 7.27
CA VAL A 67 -3.29 3.51 6.68
C VAL A 67 -1.87 3.55 7.26
N SER A 68 -1.71 3.33 8.57
CA SER A 68 -0.39 3.22 9.21
C SER A 68 0.43 2.07 8.62
N LEU A 69 -0.14 0.86 8.53
CA LEU A 69 0.54 -0.29 7.90
C LEU A 69 0.94 0.01 6.44
N ARG A 70 0.05 0.68 5.69
CA ARG A 70 0.32 1.08 4.31
C ARG A 70 1.48 2.06 4.22
N VAL A 71 1.52 3.08 5.08
CA VAL A 71 2.63 4.05 5.13
C VAL A 71 3.94 3.32 5.39
N ILE A 72 3.99 2.46 6.42
CA ILE A 72 5.20 1.72 6.80
C ILE A 72 5.70 0.86 5.64
N THR A 73 4.84 0.00 5.08
CA THR A 73 5.21 -0.95 4.02
C THR A 73 5.59 -0.27 2.71
N THR A 74 4.90 0.82 2.33
CA THR A 74 5.22 1.56 1.11
C THR A 74 6.50 2.39 1.25
N SER A 75 6.73 3.00 2.41
CA SER A 75 7.96 3.74 2.68
C SER A 75 9.17 2.81 2.70
N PHE A 76 9.02 1.62 3.30
CA PHE A 76 10.06 0.60 3.32
C PHE A 76 10.43 0.14 1.90
N LEU A 77 9.42 -0.12 1.07
CA LEU A 77 9.62 -0.48 -0.33
C LEU A 77 10.35 0.62 -1.12
N ILE A 78 9.95 1.88 -0.93
CA ILE A 78 10.50 3.03 -1.66
C ILE A 78 11.95 3.29 -1.24
N HIS A 79 12.22 3.30 0.06
CA HIS A 79 13.57 3.49 0.59
C HIS A 79 14.53 2.41 0.09
N TYR A 80 14.10 1.14 0.12
CA TYR A 80 14.89 0.05 -0.46
C TYR A 80 15.13 0.22 -1.96
N PHE A 81 14.18 0.79 -2.70
CA PHE A 81 14.31 0.98 -4.13
C PHE A 81 15.30 2.08 -4.52
N PHE A 82 15.32 3.18 -3.78
CA PHE A 82 16.18 4.34 -4.08
C PHE A 82 17.61 4.15 -3.56
N ASP A 83 17.77 3.57 -2.38
CA ASP A 83 19.07 3.49 -1.69
C ASP A 83 19.44 2.04 -1.31
N PRO A 84 19.48 1.08 -2.26
CA PRO A 84 19.61 -0.35 -1.95
C PRO A 84 20.97 -0.73 -1.34
N GLU A 85 22.03 0.03 -1.63
CA GLU A 85 23.41 -0.27 -1.19
C GLU A 85 23.66 0.15 0.25
N THR A 86 23.11 1.30 0.68
CA THR A 86 23.23 1.80 2.06
C THR A 86 22.09 1.36 2.96
N PHE A 87 21.03 0.76 2.39
CA PHE A 87 19.82 0.36 3.13
C PHE A 87 20.09 -0.44 4.40
N PHE A 88 21.15 -1.25 4.44
CA PHE A 88 21.48 -2.06 5.62
C PHE A 88 22.37 -1.32 6.63
N ASP A 89 22.52 0.00 6.54
CA ASP A 89 23.23 0.79 7.54
C ASP A 89 22.29 1.25 8.66
N ASP A 90 22.77 1.29 9.92
CA ASP A 90 21.97 1.70 11.08
C ASP A 90 21.50 3.18 11.01
N ASN A 91 22.24 4.04 10.31
CA ASN A 91 21.91 5.46 10.14
C ASN A 91 20.70 5.69 9.22
N GLU A 92 20.28 4.67 8.46
CA GLU A 92 19.19 4.77 7.49
C GLU A 92 17.79 4.80 8.12
N LEU A 93 17.65 4.52 9.42
CA LEU A 93 16.37 4.68 10.13
C LEU A 93 15.80 6.10 9.95
N VAL A 94 16.66 7.13 9.95
CA VAL A 94 16.23 8.52 9.80
C VAL A 94 15.66 8.76 8.39
N ASN A 95 16.32 8.23 7.36
CA ASN A 95 15.86 8.30 5.98
C ASN A 95 14.54 7.56 5.78
N PHE A 96 14.40 6.38 6.39
CA PHE A 96 13.13 5.65 6.44
C PHE A 96 12.01 6.52 7.05
N LEU A 97 12.26 7.23 8.16
CA LEU A 97 11.27 8.11 8.77
C LEU A 97 10.89 9.30 7.86
N TYR A 98 11.84 9.87 7.12
CA TYR A 98 11.54 10.89 6.10
C TYR A 98 10.64 10.35 4.98
N TRP A 99 10.87 9.12 4.52
CA TRP A 99 9.98 8.47 3.57
C TRP A 99 8.57 8.27 4.14
N ASN A 100 8.44 7.86 5.41
CA ASN A 100 7.14 7.77 6.07
C ASN A 100 6.38 9.10 6.07
N LEU A 101 7.07 10.20 6.42
CA LEU A 101 6.46 11.53 6.40
C LEU A 101 6.03 11.96 4.99
N THR A 102 6.86 11.68 4.00
CA THR A 102 6.59 11.97 2.58
C THR A 102 5.34 11.22 2.09
N ILE A 103 5.21 9.94 2.44
CA ILE A 103 4.04 9.15 2.04
C ILE A 103 2.77 9.59 2.75
N VAL A 104 2.85 9.93 4.04
CA VAL A 104 1.71 10.45 4.80
C VAL A 104 1.21 11.75 4.16
N THR A 105 2.10 12.71 3.92
CA THR A 105 1.75 14.01 3.32
C THR A 105 1.12 13.83 1.95
N LEU A 106 1.66 12.93 1.12
CA LEU A 106 1.11 12.53 -0.17
C LEU A 106 -0.34 12.02 -0.10
N ILE A 107 -0.59 11.09 0.83
CA ILE A 107 -1.92 10.50 1.02
C ILE A 107 -2.93 11.59 1.41
N PHE A 108 -2.56 12.47 2.33
CA PHE A 108 -3.43 13.55 2.77
C PHE A 108 -3.66 14.58 1.68
N LEU A 109 -2.61 15.05 1.01
CA LEU A 109 -2.71 16.02 -0.09
C LEU A 109 -3.66 15.52 -1.17
N LYS A 110 -3.48 14.26 -1.59
CA LYS A 110 -4.37 13.61 -2.56
C LYS A 110 -5.82 13.53 -2.08
N PHE A 111 -6.03 13.17 -0.82
CA PHE A 111 -7.38 13.09 -0.28
C PHE A 111 -8.06 14.47 -0.24
N PHE A 112 -7.33 15.51 0.17
CA PHE A 112 -7.85 16.88 0.22
C PHE A 112 -8.18 17.43 -1.17
N THR A 113 -7.31 17.23 -2.16
CA THR A 113 -7.57 17.70 -3.54
C THR A 113 -8.80 17.03 -4.13
N GLU A 114 -8.93 15.71 -4.00
CA GLU A 114 -10.11 14.99 -4.50
C GLU A 114 -11.40 15.37 -3.75
N LYS A 115 -11.30 15.65 -2.44
CA LYS A 115 -12.44 16.09 -1.61
C LYS A 115 -12.90 17.49 -1.95
N LEU A 116 -11.97 18.41 -2.25
CA LEU A 116 -12.28 19.76 -2.73
C LEU A 116 -13.01 19.69 -4.07
N LEU A 117 -12.50 18.88 -5.01
CA LEU A 117 -13.15 18.67 -6.30
C LEU A 117 -14.54 18.03 -6.15
N SER A 118 -14.71 17.08 -5.22
CA SER A 118 -16.01 16.47 -4.97
C SER A 118 -17.06 17.45 -4.46
N HIS A 119 -16.61 18.48 -3.75
CA HIS A 119 -17.46 19.57 -3.31
C HIS A 119 -17.82 20.50 -4.47
N ILE A 120 -16.83 20.95 -5.25
CA ILE A 120 -17.01 21.87 -6.39
C ILE A 120 -17.97 21.29 -7.44
N PHE A 121 -17.80 20.01 -7.78
CA PHE A 121 -18.59 19.34 -8.82
C PHE A 121 -19.82 18.58 -8.27
N ASN A 122 -20.14 18.76 -6.98
CA ASN A 122 -21.31 18.19 -6.31
C ASN A 122 -21.46 16.65 -6.44
N TYR A 123 -20.35 15.90 -6.48
CA TYR A 123 -20.34 14.43 -6.53
C TYR A 123 -19.98 13.75 -5.20
N ASN A 124 -20.13 14.46 -4.08
CA ASN A 124 -19.74 14.01 -2.73
C ASN A 124 -20.17 12.58 -2.35
N LYS A 125 -21.41 12.17 -2.70
CA LYS A 125 -21.92 10.82 -2.39
C LYS A 125 -21.17 9.74 -3.17
N ARG A 126 -21.03 9.91 -4.48
CA ARG A 126 -20.24 9.01 -5.34
C ARG A 126 -18.77 8.99 -4.93
N PHE A 127 -18.21 10.16 -4.57
CA PHE A 127 -16.85 10.25 -4.07
C PHE A 127 -16.63 9.39 -2.82
N SER A 128 -17.52 9.48 -1.83
CA SER A 128 -17.42 8.69 -0.60
C SER A 128 -17.42 7.19 -0.88
N GLU A 129 -18.31 6.71 -1.75
CA GLU A 129 -18.42 5.29 -2.10
C GLU A 129 -17.17 4.78 -2.84
N ILE A 130 -16.69 5.55 -3.81
CA ILE A 130 -15.47 5.21 -4.56
C ILE A 130 -14.25 5.27 -3.66
N ASN A 131 -14.17 6.26 -2.77
CA ASN A 131 -13.05 6.41 -1.85
C ASN A 131 -12.98 5.27 -0.83
N GLU A 132 -14.10 4.87 -0.24
CA GLU A 132 -14.16 3.71 0.66
C GLU A 132 -13.70 2.42 -0.04
N TYR A 133 -14.13 2.22 -1.29
CA TYR A 133 -13.71 1.08 -2.09
C TYR A 133 -12.19 1.11 -2.40
N ARG A 134 -11.66 2.26 -2.82
CA ARG A 134 -10.23 2.45 -3.09
C ARG A 134 -9.39 2.23 -1.83
N ILE A 135 -9.82 2.77 -0.69
CA ILE A 135 -9.13 2.60 0.60
C ILE A 135 -9.09 1.12 0.98
N GLY A 136 -10.22 0.40 0.91
CA GLY A 136 -10.24 -1.01 1.26
C GLY A 136 -9.33 -1.87 0.36
N ILE A 137 -9.29 -1.60 -0.95
CA ILE A 137 -8.35 -2.28 -1.85
C ILE A 137 -6.89 -1.96 -1.48
N LYS A 138 -6.54 -0.68 -1.31
CA LYS A 138 -5.17 -0.26 -0.94
C LYS A 138 -4.73 -0.86 0.41
N ASN A 139 -5.66 -1.00 1.35
CA ASN A 139 -5.41 -1.62 2.65
C ASN A 139 -5.12 -3.12 2.51
N LEU A 140 -5.90 -3.85 1.69
CA LEU A 140 -5.67 -5.27 1.47
C LEU A 140 -4.29 -5.52 0.92
N PHE A 141 -3.96 -4.70 -0.05
CA PHE A 141 -2.71 -4.66 -0.74
C PHE A 141 -1.52 -4.36 0.19
N SER A 142 -1.68 -3.49 1.20
CA SER A 142 -0.63 -3.28 2.22
C SER A 142 -0.33 -4.54 3.03
N ILE A 143 -1.34 -5.38 3.32
CA ILE A 143 -1.10 -6.66 3.99
C ILE A 143 -0.31 -7.61 3.10
N HIS A 144 -0.67 -7.71 1.82
CA HIS A 144 0.05 -8.56 0.88
C HIS A 144 1.49 -8.10 0.69
N LEU A 145 1.69 -6.78 0.56
CA LEU A 145 3.02 -6.17 0.48
C LEU A 145 3.84 -6.47 1.74
N PHE A 146 3.24 -6.38 2.93
CA PHE A 146 3.91 -6.77 4.18
C PHE A 146 4.43 -8.22 4.14
N PHE A 147 3.56 -9.20 3.82
CA PHE A 147 3.98 -10.60 3.76
C PHE A 147 5.06 -10.84 2.69
N PHE A 148 4.94 -10.14 1.56
CA PHE A 148 5.91 -10.23 0.49
C PHE A 148 7.28 -9.66 0.89
N LEU A 149 7.31 -8.46 1.47
CA LEU A 149 8.54 -7.85 1.99
C LEU A 149 9.16 -8.74 3.06
N PHE A 150 8.36 -9.31 3.97
CA PHE A 150 8.84 -10.23 4.99
C PHE A 150 9.49 -11.48 4.37
N LEU A 151 8.82 -12.15 3.43
CA LEU A 151 9.38 -13.35 2.82
C LEU A 151 10.70 -13.07 2.10
N ILE A 152 10.82 -11.93 1.43
CA ILE A 152 11.99 -11.68 0.61
C ILE A 152 13.18 -11.13 1.41
N PHE A 153 12.96 -10.23 2.37
CA PHE A 153 14.07 -9.70 3.18
C PHE A 153 14.71 -10.73 4.11
N PHE A 154 13.97 -11.79 4.46
CA PHE A 154 14.50 -12.93 5.21
C PHE A 154 14.91 -14.09 4.29
N SER A 155 14.90 -13.90 2.97
CA SER A 155 15.40 -14.89 2.00
C SER A 155 16.83 -14.55 1.56
N ASN A 156 17.61 -15.57 1.20
CA ASN A 156 18.98 -15.41 0.69
C ASN A 156 18.99 -15.09 -0.82
N VAL A 157 18.27 -14.04 -1.23
CA VAL A 157 18.16 -13.59 -2.62
C VAL A 157 19.05 -12.38 -2.84
N SER A 158 19.76 -12.32 -3.98
CA SER A 158 20.60 -11.16 -4.30
C SER A 158 19.77 -9.88 -4.45
N ILE A 159 20.38 -8.74 -4.06
CA ILE A 159 19.76 -7.40 -4.10
C ILE A 159 19.19 -7.08 -5.49
N GLU A 160 19.90 -7.46 -6.56
CA GLU A 160 19.50 -7.20 -7.94
C GLU A 160 18.24 -7.97 -8.34
N ILE A 161 18.17 -9.26 -7.99
CA ILE A 161 16.99 -10.10 -8.25
C ILE A 161 15.82 -9.61 -7.40
N LEU A 162 16.08 -9.26 -6.13
CA LEU A 162 15.09 -8.71 -5.23
C LEU A 162 14.45 -7.43 -5.80
N ARG A 163 15.26 -6.49 -6.30
CA ARG A 163 14.77 -5.27 -6.96
C ARG A 163 13.88 -5.58 -8.16
N GLN A 164 14.26 -6.52 -9.03
CA GLN A 164 13.45 -6.89 -10.20
C GLN A 164 12.10 -7.50 -9.80
N ILE A 165 12.12 -8.39 -8.81
CA ILE A 165 10.93 -9.02 -8.24
C ILE A 165 9.99 -7.94 -7.69
N LEU A 166 10.48 -6.99 -6.88
CA LEU A 166 9.66 -5.91 -6.33
C LEU A 166 9.02 -5.04 -7.42
N ILE A 167 9.77 -4.66 -8.45
CA ILE A 167 9.25 -3.89 -9.60
C ILE A 167 8.10 -4.66 -10.27
N PHE A 168 8.30 -5.94 -10.54
CA PHE A 168 7.29 -6.78 -11.20
C PHE A 168 6.00 -6.86 -10.39
N PHE A 169 6.10 -7.10 -9.08
CA PHE A 169 4.94 -7.14 -8.20
C PHE A 169 4.25 -5.78 -8.06
N PHE A 170 5.00 -4.67 -8.05
CA PHE A 170 4.45 -3.32 -8.07
C PHE A 170 3.61 -3.05 -9.33
N PHE A 171 4.08 -3.46 -10.51
CA PHE A 171 3.30 -3.32 -11.75
C PHE A 171 2.04 -4.19 -11.75
N ILE A 172 2.14 -5.45 -11.32
CA ILE A 172 0.98 -6.35 -11.21
C ILE A 172 -0.08 -5.76 -10.28
N TYR A 173 0.37 -5.28 -9.11
CA TYR A 173 -0.49 -4.60 -8.15
C TYR A 173 -1.26 -3.46 -8.80
N GLN A 174 -0.56 -2.60 -9.53
CA GLN A 174 -1.14 -1.40 -10.10
C GLN A 174 -2.16 -1.74 -11.20
N LEU A 175 -1.85 -2.75 -12.02
CA LEU A 175 -2.77 -3.27 -13.02
C LEU A 175 -4.05 -3.84 -12.38
N LEU A 176 -3.91 -4.62 -11.31
CA LEU A 176 -5.04 -5.18 -10.57
C LEU A 176 -5.89 -4.07 -9.95
N PHE A 177 -5.26 -3.08 -9.29
CA PHE A 177 -5.93 -1.92 -8.71
C PHE A 177 -6.78 -1.16 -9.75
N TYR A 178 -6.19 -0.84 -10.91
CA TYR A 178 -6.88 -0.14 -11.98
C TYR A 178 -8.04 -0.96 -12.56
N ARG A 179 -7.84 -2.27 -12.75
CA ARG A 179 -8.90 -3.18 -13.20
C ARG A 179 -10.10 -3.18 -12.24
N PHE A 180 -9.85 -3.19 -10.92
CA PHE A 180 -10.93 -3.15 -9.92
C PHE A 180 -11.69 -1.83 -9.91
N ILE A 181 -10.98 -0.69 -9.96
CA ILE A 181 -11.65 0.62 -10.02
C ILE A 181 -12.45 0.74 -11.33
N PHE A 182 -11.86 0.35 -12.45
CA PHE A 182 -12.52 0.39 -13.75
C PHE A 182 -13.83 -0.40 -13.72
N LYS A 183 -13.81 -1.65 -13.23
CA LYS A 183 -15.00 -2.50 -13.15
C LYS A 183 -16.11 -1.92 -12.24
N LYS A 184 -15.74 -1.14 -11.21
CA LYS A 184 -16.69 -0.53 -10.27
C LYS A 184 -17.31 0.77 -10.82
N ASN A 185 -16.54 1.57 -11.55
CA ASN A 185 -16.92 2.95 -11.93
C ASN A 185 -17.55 3.07 -13.31
N MET A 186 -17.50 2.02 -14.14
CA MET A 186 -17.82 2.12 -15.57
C MET A 186 -19.04 1.31 -16.02
N ILE A 187 -19.93 2.01 -16.73
CA ILE A 187 -20.86 1.45 -17.72
C ILE A 187 -20.00 1.21 -18.97
N GLY A 188 -19.92 -0.02 -19.49
CA GLY A 188 -18.95 -0.52 -20.49
C GLY A 188 -18.88 0.19 -21.85
N THR A 189 -18.61 1.49 -21.84
CA THR A 189 -18.59 2.41 -22.99
C THR A 189 -17.21 3.02 -23.18
N ILE A 190 -16.83 3.31 -24.43
CA ILE A 190 -15.51 3.89 -24.79
C ILE A 190 -15.29 5.25 -24.11
N LYS A 191 -16.33 6.09 -24.00
CA LYS A 191 -16.24 7.43 -23.39
C LYS A 191 -15.75 7.37 -21.95
N GLY A 192 -16.27 6.44 -21.15
CA GLY A 192 -15.83 6.38 -19.76
C GLY A 192 -14.43 5.76 -19.59
N LEU A 193 -13.91 5.00 -20.57
CA LEU A 193 -12.53 4.53 -20.56
C LEU A 193 -11.58 5.73 -20.69
N VAL A 194 -11.90 6.68 -21.57
CA VAL A 194 -11.18 7.95 -21.70
C VAL A 194 -11.22 8.75 -20.39
N TYR A 195 -12.39 8.88 -19.75
CA TYR A 195 -12.49 9.55 -18.44
C TYR A 195 -11.69 8.85 -17.34
N PHE A 196 -11.63 7.52 -17.36
CA PHE A 196 -10.84 6.75 -16.41
C PHE A 196 -9.34 6.99 -16.61
N ILE A 197 -8.85 6.99 -17.86
CA ILE A 197 -7.45 7.33 -18.17
C ILE A 197 -7.13 8.74 -17.69
N LEU A 198 -7.99 9.72 -17.99
CA LEU A 198 -7.79 11.11 -17.57
C LEU A 198 -7.70 11.22 -16.04
N TYR A 199 -8.57 10.50 -15.31
CA TYR A 199 -8.52 10.41 -13.86
C TYR A 199 -7.20 9.79 -13.36
N LEU A 200 -6.74 8.69 -13.97
CA LEU A 200 -5.49 8.04 -13.59
C LEU A 200 -4.29 8.97 -13.78
N CYS A 201 -4.22 9.64 -14.92
CA CYS A 201 -3.17 10.61 -15.21
C CYS A 201 -3.19 11.75 -14.19
N THR A 202 -4.37 12.32 -13.91
CA THR A 202 -4.49 13.52 -13.08
C THR A 202 -4.29 13.28 -11.59
N PHE A 203 -4.87 12.21 -11.04
CA PHE A 203 -4.94 12.02 -9.59
C PHE A 203 -4.08 10.87 -9.07
N GLU A 204 -3.69 9.90 -9.90
CA GLU A 204 -2.79 8.82 -9.48
C GLU A 204 -1.35 9.09 -9.93
N ILE A 205 -1.12 9.46 -11.20
CA ILE A 205 0.24 9.52 -11.78
C ILE A 205 0.90 10.89 -11.54
N ILE A 206 0.24 11.99 -11.88
CA ILE A 206 0.82 13.35 -11.79
C ILE A 206 1.34 13.69 -10.38
N PRO A 207 0.63 13.41 -9.28
CA PRO A 207 1.14 13.71 -7.93
C PRO A 207 2.41 12.94 -7.58
N ILE A 208 2.57 11.71 -8.11
CA ILE A 208 3.77 10.90 -7.90
C ILE A 208 4.93 11.48 -8.70
N VAL A 209 4.71 11.77 -9.99
CA VAL A 209 5.73 12.35 -10.87
C VAL A 209 6.20 13.71 -10.35
N GLY A 210 5.27 14.57 -9.90
CA GLY A 210 5.59 15.90 -9.37
C GLY A 210 6.49 15.86 -8.13
N ILE A 211 6.36 14.84 -7.28
CA ILE A 211 7.22 14.69 -6.10
C ILE A 211 8.55 14.04 -6.45
N LEU A 212 8.56 13.05 -7.35
CA LEU A 212 9.82 12.51 -7.86
C LEU A 212 10.68 13.58 -8.55
N SER A 213 10.07 14.59 -9.17
CA SER A 213 10.80 15.74 -9.72
C SER A 213 11.28 16.74 -8.67
N LEU A 214 10.69 16.76 -7.46
CA LEU A 214 11.09 17.64 -6.36
C LEU A 214 12.16 17.02 -5.44
N LEU A 215 12.25 15.68 -5.44
CA LEU A 215 13.24 14.91 -4.69
C LEU A 215 14.57 14.71 -5.44
N LYS A 216 14.69 15.31 -6.63
CA LYS A 216 15.89 15.28 -7.47
C LYS A 216 16.60 16.63 -7.39
#